data_AF-R7U3F7-F1
#
_entry.id   AF-R7U3F7-F1
#
_cell.length_a   1.000
_cell.length_b   1.000
_cell.length_c   1.000
_cell.angle_alpha   90.00
_cell.angle_beta   90.00
_cell.angle_gamma   90.00
#
_symmetry.space_group_name_H-M   'P 1'
#
loop_
_entity.id
_entity.type
_entity.pdbx_description
1 polymer ?
#
loop_
_entity_poly.entity_id
_entity_poly.type
_entity_poly.pdbx_seq_one_letter_code
_entity_poly.pdbx_strand_id
1 'polypeptide(L)'
;QLAVQHGFGGMESAEKARWMVHAVEQWFRENSGIEPYELEDFLADIMNNEFETVTSDGSLEQVSADICQCFNWCAAGNLAAVEQRLLQL
;
A
#
# COMPACT_ATOMS: atom_id res chain seq x y z
N GLN A 1 0.91 6.33 -8.01
CA GLN A 1 0.78 6.33 -9.49
C GLN A 1 2.00 6.92 -10.22
N LEU A 2 2.72 7.89 -9.63
CA LEU A 2 3.88 8.54 -10.27
C LEU A 2 4.99 7.58 -10.69
N ALA A 3 5.37 6.61 -9.85
CA ALA A 3 6.43 5.64 -10.16
C ALA A 3 6.16 4.87 -11.47
N VAL A 4 4.92 4.40 -11.67
CA VAL A 4 4.51 3.72 -12.90
C VAL A 4 4.50 4.68 -14.10
N GLN A 5 3.96 5.89 -13.93
CA GLN A 5 3.88 6.89 -15.00
C GLN A 5 5.26 7.37 -15.48
N HIS A 6 6.24 7.44 -14.58
CA HIS A 6 7.60 7.86 -14.87
C HIS A 6 8.55 6.68 -15.19
N GLY A 7 8.04 5.44 -15.24
CA GLY A 7 8.84 4.26 -15.58
C GLY A 7 9.85 3.85 -14.50
N PHE A 8 9.66 4.31 -13.26
CA PHE A 8 10.41 3.82 -12.11
C PHE A 8 10.09 2.34 -11.90
N GLY A 9 11.10 1.50 -11.73
CA GLY A 9 10.98 0.04 -11.76
C GLY A 9 11.08 -0.62 -13.15
N GLY A 10 11.40 0.15 -14.20
CA GLY A 10 11.70 -0.35 -15.54
C GLY A 10 10.47 -0.62 -16.42
N MET A 11 10.65 -1.35 -17.53
CA MET A 11 9.56 -1.68 -18.48
C MET A 11 8.38 -2.45 -17.84
N GLU A 12 8.62 -3.04 -16.67
CA GLU A 12 7.67 -3.87 -15.93
C GLU A 12 6.99 -3.12 -14.77
N SER A 13 7.15 -1.80 -14.66
CA SER A 13 6.59 -1.00 -13.55
C SER A 13 5.08 -1.20 -13.35
N ALA A 14 4.32 -1.41 -14.42
CA ALA A 14 2.90 -1.73 -14.37
C ALA A 14 2.60 -3.13 -13.80
N GLU A 15 3.48 -4.09 -14.04
CA GLU A 15 3.36 -5.44 -13.48
C GLU A 15 3.75 -5.45 -12.01
N LYS A 16 4.84 -4.77 -11.65
CA LYS A 16 5.25 -4.54 -10.25
C LYS A 16 4.15 -3.89 -9.43
N ALA A 17 3.41 -2.92 -10.01
CA ALA A 17 2.27 -2.31 -9.33
C ALA A 17 1.12 -3.29 -9.05
N ARG A 18 0.84 -4.24 -9.97
CA ARG A 18 -0.15 -5.30 -9.73
C ARG A 18 0.34 -6.30 -8.69
N TRP A 19 1.61 -6.68 -8.79
CA TRP A 19 2.26 -7.57 -7.82
C TRP A 19 2.22 -6.98 -6.40
N MET A 20 2.48 -5.68 -6.25
CA MET A 20 2.47 -4.98 -4.96
C MET A 20 1.14 -5.14 -4.22
N VAL A 21 0.00 -5.13 -4.93
CA VAL A 21 -1.32 -5.38 -4.32
C VAL A 21 -1.37 -6.77 -3.68
N HIS A 22 -0.87 -7.79 -4.37
CA HIS A 22 -0.78 -9.13 -3.84
C HIS A 22 0.23 -9.23 -2.68
N ALA A 23 1.35 -8.53 -2.76
CA ALA A 23 2.36 -8.53 -1.70
C ALA A 23 1.79 -7.98 -0.38
N VAL A 24 1.07 -6.84 -0.45
CA VAL A 24 0.37 -6.26 0.71
C VAL A 24 -0.72 -7.20 1.23
N GLU A 25 -1.52 -7.80 0.34
CA GLU A 25 -2.53 -8.77 0.75
C GLU A 25 -1.93 -9.97 1.50
N GLN A 26 -0.83 -10.55 0.99
CA GLN A 26 -0.15 -11.66 1.66
C GLN A 26 0.42 -11.22 3.02
N TRP A 27 0.99 -10.02 3.11
CA TRP A 27 1.51 -9.48 4.37
C TRP A 27 0.45 -9.45 5.48
N PHE A 28 -0.77 -9.01 5.17
CA PHE A 28 -1.91 -9.03 6.09
C PHE A 28 -2.46 -10.44 6.41
N ARG A 29 -2.24 -11.42 5.52
CA ARG A 29 -2.63 -12.81 5.78
C ARG A 29 -1.63 -13.53 6.69
N GLU A 30 -0.36 -13.18 6.58
CA GLU A 30 0.75 -13.82 7.29
C GLU A 30 1.04 -13.19 8.65
N ASN A 31 0.64 -11.93 8.85
CA ASN A 31 0.86 -11.19 10.09
C ASN A 31 -0.46 -10.72 10.72
N SER A 32 -0.47 -10.58 12.03
CA SER A 32 -1.63 -10.12 12.81
C SER A 32 -1.27 -8.93 13.68
N GLY A 33 -2.19 -7.98 13.83
CA GLY A 33 -1.96 -6.80 14.65
C GLY A 33 -0.94 -5.83 14.04
N ILE A 34 -0.90 -5.77 12.71
CA ILE A 34 -0.03 -4.86 11.95
C ILE A 34 -0.41 -3.42 12.26
N GLU A 35 0.54 -2.67 12.78
CA GLU A 35 0.41 -1.23 12.99
C GLU A 35 0.77 -0.45 11.71
N PRO A 36 0.22 0.75 11.50
CA PRO A 36 0.46 1.53 10.27
C PRO A 36 1.93 1.77 9.93
N TYR A 37 2.80 2.01 10.93
CA TYR A 37 4.22 2.24 10.69
C TYR A 37 4.96 0.97 10.23
N GLU A 38 4.49 -0.23 10.63
CA GLU A 38 5.06 -1.50 10.17
C GLU A 38 4.74 -1.75 8.70
N LEU A 39 3.53 -1.35 8.28
CA LEU A 39 3.16 -1.38 6.87
C LEU A 39 3.94 -0.30 6.09
N GLU A 40 4.15 0.87 6.66
CA GLU A 40 4.94 1.95 6.03
C GLU A 40 6.37 1.49 5.70
N ASP A 41 7.06 0.87 6.65
CA ASP A 41 8.40 0.32 6.46
C ASP A 41 8.41 -0.74 5.33
N PHE A 42 7.42 -1.64 5.32
CA PHE A 42 7.28 -2.64 4.27
C PHE A 42 7.04 -2.02 2.87
N LEU A 43 6.19 -0.99 2.78
CA LEU A 43 5.97 -0.27 1.53
C LEU A 43 7.22 0.49 1.10
N ALA A 44 7.97 1.10 2.03
CA ALA A 44 9.21 1.79 1.74
C ALA A 44 10.27 0.83 1.14
N ASP A 45 10.39 -0.38 1.68
CA ASP A 45 11.27 -1.42 1.14
C ASP A 45 10.87 -1.81 -0.29
N ILE A 46 9.58 -1.96 -0.58
CA ILE A 46 9.10 -2.22 -1.94
C ILE A 46 9.45 -1.07 -2.88
N MET A 47 9.19 0.17 -2.47
CA MET A 47 9.47 1.34 -3.32
C MET A 47 10.96 1.46 -3.64
N ASN A 48 11.82 1.19 -2.66
CA ASN A 48 13.27 1.26 -2.84
C ASN A 48 13.78 0.09 -3.72
N ASN A 49 13.38 -1.15 -3.42
CA ASN A 49 13.96 -2.33 -4.07
C ASN A 49 13.35 -2.62 -5.44
N GLU A 50 12.03 -2.45 -5.59
CA GLU A 50 11.32 -2.83 -6.83
C GLU A 50 11.14 -1.66 -7.79
N PHE A 51 10.96 -0.45 -7.25
CA PHE A 51 10.74 0.75 -8.06
C PHE A 51 11.98 1.66 -8.14
N GLU A 52 13.09 1.31 -7.48
CA GLU A 52 14.33 2.11 -7.43
C GLU A 52 14.07 3.57 -7.02
N THR A 53 13.11 3.78 -6.10
CA THR A 53 12.68 5.11 -5.69
C THR A 53 12.52 5.22 -4.19
N VAL A 54 12.94 6.37 -3.66
CA VAL A 54 12.77 6.73 -2.25
C VAL A 54 11.63 7.73 -2.16
N THR A 55 10.65 7.41 -1.30
CA THR A 55 9.49 8.27 -1.04
C THR A 55 9.71 8.97 0.30
N SER A 56 9.63 10.31 0.33
CA SER A 56 9.91 11.11 1.55
C SER A 56 8.96 12.30 1.71
N ASP A 57 7.83 12.27 1.02
CA ASP A 57 6.80 13.31 1.04
C ASP A 57 5.68 13.04 2.06
N GLY A 58 5.83 12.01 2.90
CA GLY A 58 4.82 11.55 3.85
C GLY A 58 3.68 10.75 3.23
N SER A 59 3.72 10.47 1.92
CA SER A 59 2.65 9.71 1.27
C SER A 59 2.59 8.26 1.74
N LEU A 60 3.72 7.64 2.10
CA LEU A 60 3.74 6.26 2.62
C LEU A 60 3.06 6.16 3.99
N GLU A 61 3.31 7.10 4.90
CA GLU A 61 2.62 7.19 6.20
C GLU A 61 1.10 7.25 6.00
N GLN A 62 0.63 8.16 5.14
CA GLN A 62 -0.80 8.34 4.87
C GLN A 62 -1.43 7.11 4.22
N VAL A 63 -0.77 6.51 3.23
CA VAL A 63 -1.26 5.32 2.51
C VAL A 63 -1.32 4.12 3.46
N SER A 64 -0.31 3.95 4.32
CA SER A 64 -0.26 2.83 5.26
C SER A 64 -1.37 2.93 6.31
N ALA A 65 -1.61 4.14 6.83
CA ALA A 65 -2.74 4.39 7.72
C ALA A 65 -4.09 4.07 7.06
N ASP A 66 -4.28 4.48 5.79
CA ASP A 66 -5.51 4.23 5.05
C ASP A 66 -5.76 2.74 4.81
N ILE A 67 -4.72 1.99 4.41
CA ILE A 67 -4.81 0.55 4.19
C ILE A 67 -5.17 -0.17 5.49
N CYS A 68 -4.47 0.12 6.59
CA CYS A 68 -4.77 -0.49 7.90
C CYS A 68 -6.19 -0.16 8.37
N GLN A 69 -6.65 1.09 8.18
CA GLN A 69 -8.01 1.48 8.52
C GLN A 69 -9.06 0.72 7.70
N CYS A 70 -8.85 0.59 6.38
CA CYS A 70 -9.74 -0.17 5.51
C CYS A 70 -9.76 -1.65 5.88
N PHE A 71 -8.61 -2.24 6.22
CA PHE A 71 -8.51 -3.62 6.70
C PHE A 71 -9.33 -3.81 7.99
N ASN A 72 -9.20 -2.89 8.95
CA ASN A 72 -9.96 -2.94 10.21
C ASN A 72 -11.47 -2.84 9.98
N TRP A 73 -11.92 -1.97 9.07
CA TRP A 73 -13.33 -1.89 8.71
C TRP A 73 -13.84 -3.16 8.02
N CYS A 74 -13.05 -3.74 7.11
CA CYS A 74 -13.36 -5.04 6.49
C CYS A 74 -13.50 -6.15 7.55
N ALA A 75 -12.54 -6.23 8.48
CA ALA A 75 -12.57 -7.21 9.57
C ALA A 75 -13.79 -7.02 10.50
N ALA A 76 -14.23 -5.78 10.71
CA ALA A 76 -15.42 -5.44 11.47
C ALA A 76 -16.74 -5.56 10.68
N GLY A 77 -16.70 -5.91 9.39
CA GLY A 77 -17.89 -5.98 8.52
C GLY A 77 -18.46 -4.62 8.12
N ASN A 78 -17.74 -3.52 8.33
CA ASN A 78 -18.17 -2.16 8.03
C ASN A 78 -17.78 -1.75 6.59
N LEU A 79 -18.38 -2.41 5.60
CA LEU A 79 -18.08 -2.16 4.19
C LEU A 79 -18.46 -0.74 3.73
N ALA A 80 -19.48 -0.12 4.34
CA ALA A 80 -19.90 1.25 4.02
C ALA A 80 -18.80 2.28 4.32
N ALA A 81 -18.05 2.10 5.41
CA ALA A 81 -16.91 2.98 5.72
C ALA A 81 -15.78 2.84 4.70
N VAL A 82 -15.53 1.62 4.22
CA VAL A 82 -14.55 1.35 3.15
C VAL A 82 -14.97 2.05 1.86
N GLU A 83 -16.22 1.88 1.42
CA GLU A 83 -16.75 2.55 0.22
C GLU A 83 -16.65 4.08 0.33
N GLN A 84 -16.99 4.64 1.49
CA GLN A 84 -16.90 6.08 1.71
C GLN A 84 -15.46 6.58 1.62
N ARG A 85 -14.49 5.83 2.16
CA ARG A 85 -13.07 6.19 2.07
C ARG A 85 -12.58 6.13 0.63
N LEU A 86 -12.96 5.11 -0.13
CA LEU A 86 -12.59 4.96 -1.54
C LEU A 86 -13.10 6.12 -2.42
N LEU A 87 -14.24 6.74 -2.06
CA LEU A 87 -14.77 7.92 -2.77
C LEU A 87 -14.01 9.22 -2.48
N GLN A 88 -13.14 9.24 -1.48
CA GLN A 88 -12.35 10.42 -1.08
C GLN A 88 -10.90 10.38 -1.60
N LEU A 89 -10.50 9.27 -2.21
CA LEU A 89 -9.20 9.08 -2.86
C LEU A 89 -9.25 9.53 -4.33
#